data_AF-G0NTW2-F1
#
_entry.id   AF-G0NTW2-F1
#
_cell.length_a   1.000
_cell.length_b   1.000
_cell.length_c   1.000
_cell.angle_alpha   90.00
_cell.angle_beta   90.00
_cell.angle_gamma   90.00
#
_symmetry.space_group_name_H-M   'P 1'
#
loop_
_entity.id
_entity.type
_entity.pdbx_description
1 polymer ?
#
loop_
_entity_poly.entity_id
_entity_poly.type
_entity_poly.pdbx_seq_one_letter_code
_entity_poly.pdbx_strand_id
1 'polypeptide(L)'
;MKHLCHVDDIIEDLKAEFNFTNAAQSLKHSLNIPLYTSCSNISTENSCDALNQNDVTNFRNLLDKCKNDTSLELCSAFSIDQVNNWLLPRNSSSDFIINIILKMTMWNGVDDRGVYDSLVDSLKTHLEKNPHTRLAGVSFNMKNRVFQENIRTDSLIAGLSALFVFLCFLVYSRSVVFTFVIVFVVSLSAGVAFFIYTTVLRIDFFPFINLLVVVILISIGADDAFLLLVYYRREVDKMSNLEYKIGDTYVPLYRESDLLSRSLRLSLHHSLLSMFVTSLTTATTFLTNITSPVIVLRCFGIYAAITVVVNYVLVVLILPGAIILTRPIKTKQSPTEILETTEPVEKISKFASKITEFTFYFRFGIVFLSFILTGLSIFVIFGNPGLTIPQTNPTKLLVDSNIHEYFDNHLHHFNFEWQRSARLVKNFVFGIEPMK
;
A
#
# COMPACT_ATOMS: atom_id res chain seq x y z
N MET A 1 32.48 20.93 1.47
CA MET A 1 33.70 20.15 1.17
C MET A 1 34.30 19.54 2.43
N LYS A 2 34.84 20.31 3.39
CA LYS A 2 35.48 19.75 4.62
C LYS A 2 34.59 18.77 5.39
N HIS A 3 33.30 19.09 5.53
CA HIS A 3 32.33 18.19 6.17
C HIS A 3 32.13 16.84 5.46
N LEU A 4 32.33 16.77 4.14
CA LEU A 4 32.20 15.51 3.39
C LEU A 4 33.42 14.59 3.58
N CYS A 5 34.51 15.10 4.14
CA CYS A 5 35.69 14.30 4.44
C CYS A 5 35.53 13.40 5.67
N HIS A 6 34.84 13.91 6.69
CA HIS A 6 34.65 13.20 7.97
C HIS A 6 33.62 12.07 7.90
N VAL A 7 33.09 11.77 6.71
CA VAL A 7 32.19 10.62 6.49
C VAL A 7 32.92 9.30 6.75
N ASP A 8 34.23 9.23 6.49
CA ASP A 8 35.03 8.03 6.76
C ASP A 8 35.21 7.75 8.26
N ASP A 9 35.27 8.80 9.08
CA ASP A 9 35.43 8.69 10.55
C ASP A 9 34.21 7.99 11.15
N ILE A 10 33.00 8.32 10.68
CA ILE A 10 31.75 7.67 11.10
C ILE A 10 31.76 6.17 10.82
N ILE A 11 32.30 5.77 9.67
CA ILE A 11 32.38 4.36 9.30
C ILE A 11 33.36 3.62 10.21
N GLU A 12 34.44 4.27 10.63
CA GLU A 12 35.43 3.70 11.54
C GLU A 12 34.90 3.60 12.97
N ASP A 13 34.21 4.63 13.46
CA ASP A 13 33.52 4.62 14.76
C ASP A 13 32.51 3.47 14.85
N LEU A 14 31.68 3.28 13.82
CA LEU A 14 30.70 2.19 13.78
C LEU A 14 31.33 0.81 13.68
N LYS A 15 32.47 0.69 12.97
CA LYS A 15 33.23 -0.57 12.95
C LYS A 15 33.76 -0.91 14.34
N ALA A 16 34.23 0.08 15.10
CA ALA A 16 34.72 -0.09 16.45
C ALA A 16 33.58 -0.42 17.44
N GLU A 17 32.41 0.20 17.27
CA GLU A 17 31.25 0.00 18.15
C GLU A 17 30.62 -1.39 17.98
N PHE A 18 30.45 -1.85 16.74
CA PHE A 18 29.75 -3.10 16.45
C PHE A 18 30.66 -4.31 16.18
N ASN A 19 31.99 -4.16 16.27
CA ASN A 19 32.98 -5.18 15.89
C ASN A 19 32.70 -5.80 14.51
N PHE A 20 32.18 -5.00 13.58
CA PHE A 20 31.71 -5.49 12.29
C PHE A 20 32.87 -5.58 11.29
N THR A 21 33.27 -6.80 10.95
CA THR A 21 34.27 -7.06 9.91
C THR A 21 33.60 -7.15 8.54
N ASN A 22 33.61 -6.05 7.79
CA ASN A 22 33.26 -6.08 6.36
C ASN A 22 34.18 -7.07 5.63
N ALA A 23 33.61 -8.12 5.03
CA ALA A 23 34.35 -9.23 4.42
C ALA A 23 35.16 -8.85 3.16
N ALA A 24 35.04 -7.61 2.65
CA ALA A 24 35.88 -7.10 1.57
C ALA A 24 36.24 -5.63 1.79
N GLN A 25 37.44 -5.36 2.30
CA GLN A 25 38.07 -4.04 2.20
C GLN A 25 38.52 -3.83 0.75
N SER A 26 37.63 -3.35 -0.13
CA SER A 26 38.03 -3.00 -1.51
C SER A 26 38.57 -1.58 -1.66
N LEU A 27 38.19 -0.66 -0.76
CA LEU A 27 38.50 0.77 -0.83
C LEU A 27 39.19 1.26 0.45
N LYS A 28 40.29 2.01 0.29
CA LYS A 28 41.04 2.62 1.41
C LYS A 28 40.29 3.80 2.04
N HIS A 29 39.61 4.59 1.21
CA HIS A 29 38.81 5.76 1.58
C HIS A 29 37.48 5.75 0.82
N SER A 30 36.43 6.34 1.39
CA SER A 30 35.17 6.55 0.67
C SER A 30 35.39 7.55 -0.47
N LEU A 31 34.79 7.31 -1.62
CA LEU A 31 34.91 8.22 -2.76
C LEU A 31 34.05 9.46 -2.50
N ASN A 32 34.72 10.58 -2.23
CA ASN A 32 34.10 11.88 -2.00
C ASN A 32 34.80 12.95 -2.87
N ILE A 33 34.10 14.04 -3.19
CA ILE A 33 34.66 15.12 -4.02
C ILE A 33 35.91 15.78 -3.39
N PRO A 34 35.97 16.04 -2.07
CA PRO A 34 37.15 16.66 -1.46
C PRO A 34 38.46 15.89 -1.65
N LEU A 35 38.44 14.55 -1.61
CA LEU A 35 39.63 13.74 -1.83
C LEU A 35 40.13 13.86 -3.28
N TYR A 36 39.23 13.97 -4.26
CA TYR A 36 39.63 14.23 -5.65
C TYR A 36 40.18 15.65 -5.87
N THR A 37 39.67 16.64 -5.13
CA THR A 37 40.17 18.02 -5.21
C THR A 37 41.61 18.13 -4.70
N SER A 38 41.95 17.41 -3.62
CA SER A 38 43.32 17.38 -3.08
C SER A 38 44.27 16.58 -3.97
N CYS A 39 43.83 15.44 -4.51
CA CYS A 39 44.65 14.64 -5.44
C CYS A 39 45.07 15.38 -6.72
N SER A 40 44.32 16.42 -7.12
CA SER A 40 44.59 17.16 -8.36
C SER A 40 45.72 18.19 -8.21
N ASN A 41 46.11 18.55 -6.99
CA ASN A 41 47.15 19.54 -6.74
C ASN A 41 48.30 18.95 -5.90
N ILE A 42 49.52 18.95 -6.45
CA ILE A 42 50.71 18.36 -5.82
C ILE A 42 51.27 19.25 -4.70
N SER A 43 50.91 20.54 -4.67
CA SER A 43 51.51 21.52 -3.75
C SER A 43 50.94 21.53 -2.34
N THR A 44 49.72 21.03 -2.14
CA THR A 44 49.05 21.00 -0.84
C THR A 44 49.09 19.60 -0.26
N GLU A 45 49.17 19.49 1.07
CA GLU A 45 49.13 18.20 1.74
C GLU A 45 47.80 17.49 1.42
N ASN A 46 47.84 16.17 1.20
CA ASN A 46 46.67 15.34 0.92
C ASN A 46 45.81 15.13 2.19
N SER A 47 45.37 16.22 2.80
CA SER A 47 44.54 16.24 3.99
C SER A 47 43.33 17.15 3.79
N CYS A 48 42.21 16.79 4.40
CA CYS A 48 40.96 17.54 4.26
C CYS A 48 40.98 18.90 4.96
N ASP A 49 41.89 19.11 5.90
CA ASP A 49 42.08 20.38 6.59
C ASP A 49 42.81 21.41 5.72
N ALA A 50 43.71 20.94 4.85
CA ALA A 50 44.50 21.75 3.94
C ALA A 50 43.75 22.23 2.68
N LEU A 51 42.45 21.91 2.56
CA LEU A 51 41.63 22.30 1.39
C LEU A 51 41.48 23.83 1.30
N ASN A 52 42.03 24.42 0.24
CA ASN A 52 41.96 25.87 -0.02
C ASN A 52 40.89 26.22 -1.06
N GLN A 53 40.37 27.45 -1.00
CA GLN A 53 39.38 27.94 -1.95
C GLN A 53 39.92 27.94 -3.40
N ASN A 54 41.21 28.22 -3.57
CA ASN A 54 41.88 28.23 -4.87
C ASN A 54 41.87 26.83 -5.54
N ASP A 55 42.09 25.77 -4.75
CA ASP A 55 42.09 24.39 -5.24
C ASP A 55 40.68 23.98 -5.68
N VAL A 56 39.66 24.38 -4.91
CA VAL A 56 38.26 24.14 -5.25
C VAL A 56 37.86 24.87 -6.53
N THR A 57 38.29 26.14 -6.70
CA THR A 57 37.98 26.90 -7.93
C THR A 57 38.71 26.35 -9.15
N ASN A 58 39.96 25.91 -9.00
CA ASN A 58 40.72 25.29 -10.08
C ASN A 58 40.08 23.97 -10.51
N PHE A 59 39.74 23.11 -9.53
CA PHE A 59 39.06 21.85 -9.80
C PHE A 59 37.69 22.06 -10.45
N ARG A 60 36.91 23.05 -9.99
CA ARG A 60 35.63 23.43 -10.63
C ARG A 60 35.82 23.84 -12.09
N ASN A 61 36.79 24.70 -12.36
CA ASN A 61 37.08 25.13 -13.74
C ASN A 61 37.52 23.96 -14.64
N LEU A 62 38.25 22.98 -14.09
CA LEU A 62 38.61 21.76 -14.80
C LEU A 62 37.39 20.90 -15.11
N LEU A 63 36.49 20.69 -14.13
CA LEU A 63 35.25 19.94 -14.34
C LEU A 63 34.34 20.62 -15.38
N ASP A 64 34.19 21.95 -15.31
CA ASP A 64 33.36 22.71 -16.25
C ASP A 64 33.92 22.62 -17.68
N LYS A 65 35.25 22.63 -17.85
CA LYS A 65 35.90 22.39 -19.15
C LYS A 65 35.63 20.98 -19.67
N CYS A 66 35.77 19.97 -18.81
CA CYS A 66 35.54 18.58 -19.18
C CYS A 66 34.07 18.24 -19.46
N LYS A 67 33.14 18.98 -18.86
CA LYS A 67 31.70 18.82 -19.13
C LYS A 67 31.31 19.39 -20.50
N ASN A 68 31.98 20.47 -20.94
CA ASN A 68 31.74 21.09 -22.24
C ASN A 68 32.48 20.37 -23.38
N ASP A 69 33.70 19.90 -23.13
CA ASP A 69 34.52 19.20 -24.12
C ASP A 69 35.08 17.90 -23.53
N THR A 70 34.41 16.79 -23.86
CA THR A 70 34.78 15.44 -23.42
C THR A 70 35.97 14.86 -24.19
N SER A 71 36.46 15.54 -25.23
CA SER A 71 37.56 15.07 -26.08
C SER A 71 38.96 15.41 -25.55
N LEU A 72 39.07 16.23 -24.50
CA LEU A 72 40.35 16.57 -23.88
C LEU A 72 40.96 15.34 -23.18
N GLU A 73 42.24 15.04 -23.44
CA GLU A 73 42.99 13.96 -22.76
C GLU A 73 43.03 14.11 -21.23
N LEU A 74 42.96 15.35 -20.72
CA LEU A 74 42.91 15.59 -19.28
C LEU A 74 41.59 15.08 -18.65
N CYS A 75 40.52 15.02 -19.43
CA CYS A 75 39.19 14.63 -18.98
C CYS A 75 38.99 13.11 -18.96
N SER A 76 39.83 12.36 -19.67
CA SER A 76 39.88 10.88 -19.60
C SER A 76 40.74 10.38 -18.43
N ALA A 77 41.36 11.27 -17.66
CA ALA A 77 42.03 10.90 -16.43
C ALA A 77 41.03 10.25 -15.46
N PHE A 78 41.42 9.10 -14.91
CA PHE A 78 40.57 8.24 -14.08
C PHE A 78 39.86 8.99 -12.93
N SER A 79 40.53 9.94 -12.28
CA SER A 79 39.97 10.75 -11.20
C SER A 79 38.86 11.69 -11.64
N ILE A 80 39.03 12.36 -12.78
CA ILE A 80 38.07 13.34 -13.31
C ILE A 80 36.87 12.62 -13.92
N ASP A 81 37.12 11.52 -14.63
CA ASP A 81 36.08 10.68 -15.22
C ASP A 81 35.16 10.09 -14.14
N GLN A 82 35.72 9.56 -13.05
CA GLN A 82 34.95 9.05 -11.90
C GLN A 82 34.07 10.13 -11.26
N VAL A 83 34.59 11.34 -11.07
CA VAL A 83 33.82 12.45 -10.46
C VAL A 83 32.67 12.87 -11.36
N ASN A 84 32.90 13.04 -12.65
CA ASN A 84 31.88 13.45 -13.61
C ASN A 84 30.81 12.38 -13.84
N ASN A 85 31.19 11.09 -13.79
CA ASN A 85 30.25 10.00 -14.06
C ASN A 85 29.52 9.49 -12.81
N TRP A 86 30.21 9.36 -11.66
CA TRP A 86 29.67 8.68 -10.48
C TRP A 86 29.27 9.61 -9.32
N LEU A 87 29.95 10.74 -9.14
CA LEU A 87 29.72 11.65 -8.01
C LEU A 87 28.83 12.85 -8.35
N LEU A 88 28.90 13.33 -9.59
CA LEU A 88 28.14 14.49 -10.07
C LEU A 88 27.02 14.09 -11.04
N PRO A 89 25.91 14.84 -11.06
CA PRO A 89 24.82 14.61 -11.99
C PRO A 89 25.15 15.13 -13.39
N ARG A 90 24.63 14.44 -14.40
CA ARG A 90 24.82 14.82 -15.82
C ARG A 90 24.22 16.19 -16.14
N ASN A 91 23.03 16.48 -15.62
CA ASN A 91 22.32 17.74 -15.82
C ASN A 91 22.34 18.56 -14.52
N SER A 92 22.46 19.90 -14.63
CA SER A 92 22.23 20.77 -13.48
C SER A 92 20.73 20.89 -13.23
N SER A 93 20.18 20.00 -12.40
CA SER A 93 18.87 20.20 -11.77
C SER A 93 18.92 21.43 -10.85
N SER A 94 17.74 21.95 -10.48
CA SER A 94 17.60 23.08 -9.54
C SER A 94 18.27 22.81 -8.20
N ASP A 95 18.34 21.54 -7.79
CA ASP A 95 19.03 21.09 -6.59
C ASP A 95 20.36 20.42 -6.97
N PHE A 96 21.44 20.83 -6.29
CA PHE A 96 22.78 20.26 -6.48
C PHE A 96 22.92 18.97 -5.67
N ILE A 97 22.72 17.83 -6.34
CA ILE A 97 22.82 16.50 -5.73
C ILE A 97 24.27 16.01 -5.86
N ILE A 98 24.84 15.50 -4.76
CA ILE A 98 26.16 14.87 -4.74
C ILE A 98 25.99 13.43 -4.28
N ASN A 99 26.59 12.50 -5.01
CA ASN A 99 26.66 11.11 -4.60
C ASN A 99 27.99 10.79 -3.91
N ILE A 100 27.96 9.98 -2.85
CA ILE A 100 29.13 9.56 -2.07
C ILE A 100 29.15 8.04 -2.05
N ILE A 101 30.25 7.44 -2.50
CA ILE A 101 30.40 5.99 -2.50
C ILE A 101 31.21 5.61 -1.27
N LEU A 102 30.57 4.95 -0.31
CA LEU A 102 31.21 4.58 0.94
C LEU A 102 32.17 3.40 0.78
N LYS A 103 33.21 3.36 1.61
CA LYS A 103 34.22 2.27 1.69
C LYS A 103 33.69 0.96 2.30
N MET A 104 32.42 0.65 2.13
CA MET A 104 31.76 -0.54 2.67
C MET A 104 31.03 -1.29 1.56
N THR A 105 30.99 -2.62 1.67
CA THR A 105 30.19 -3.44 0.77
C THR A 105 28.71 -3.29 1.04
N MET A 106 27.90 -3.48 0.01
CA MET A 106 26.44 -3.56 0.18
C MET A 106 26.08 -4.73 1.10
N TRP A 107 24.99 -4.58 1.85
CA TRP A 107 24.54 -5.63 2.75
C TRP A 107 23.94 -6.80 1.96
N ASN A 108 24.24 -8.03 2.40
CA ASN A 108 23.59 -9.23 1.86
C ASN A 108 22.13 -9.40 2.34
N GLY A 109 21.58 -8.43 3.08
CA GLY A 109 20.20 -8.42 3.57
C GLY A 109 19.88 -9.37 4.73
N VAL A 110 20.82 -10.20 5.19
CA VAL A 110 20.54 -11.28 6.17
C VAL A 110 20.79 -10.85 7.62
N ASP A 111 21.90 -10.18 7.95
CA ASP A 111 22.26 -9.88 9.36
C ASP A 111 22.49 -8.37 9.61
N ASP A 112 22.36 -7.89 10.86
CA ASP A 112 22.65 -6.53 11.36
C ASP A 112 21.84 -5.30 10.86
N ARG A 113 20.51 -5.37 10.99
CA ARG A 113 19.62 -4.19 10.91
C ARG A 113 20.04 -3.04 11.84
N GLY A 114 20.47 -3.35 13.06
CA GLY A 114 20.86 -2.34 14.05
C GLY A 114 22.08 -1.51 13.62
N VAL A 115 23.06 -2.16 12.98
CA VAL A 115 24.25 -1.47 12.42
C VAL A 115 23.83 -0.57 11.27
N TYR A 116 22.94 -1.04 10.40
CA TYR A 116 22.40 -0.24 9.30
C TYR A 116 21.64 1.01 9.80
N ASP A 117 20.75 0.85 10.78
CA ASP A 117 19.96 1.97 11.32
C ASP A 117 20.87 2.98 12.03
N SER A 118 21.83 2.50 12.81
CA SER A 118 22.84 3.34 13.45
C SER A 118 23.68 4.09 12.42
N LEU A 119 24.15 3.42 11.36
CA LEU A 119 24.88 4.05 10.26
C LEU A 119 24.08 5.17 9.59
N VAL A 120 22.83 4.90 9.23
CA VAL A 120 21.98 5.89 8.56
C VAL A 120 21.70 7.07 9.48
N ASP A 121 21.47 6.83 10.77
CA ASP A 121 21.20 7.89 11.74
C ASP A 121 22.43 8.74 12.04
N SER A 122 23.61 8.12 12.19
CA SER A 122 24.89 8.81 12.34
C SER A 122 25.23 9.64 11.09
N LEU A 123 25.05 9.07 9.89
CA LEU A 123 25.25 9.81 8.63
C LEU A 123 24.28 10.98 8.50
N LYS A 124 23.01 10.77 8.86
CA LYS A 124 21.98 11.81 8.81
C LYS A 124 22.31 12.94 9.78
N THR A 125 22.62 12.62 11.02
CA THR A 125 22.94 13.60 12.07
C THR A 125 24.19 14.38 11.72
N HIS A 126 25.21 13.70 11.17
CA HIS A 126 26.40 14.38 10.70
C HIS A 126 26.06 15.33 9.54
N LEU A 127 25.47 14.82 8.45
CA LEU A 127 25.21 15.62 7.24
C LEU A 127 24.20 16.75 7.45
N GLU A 128 23.21 16.59 8.34
CA GLU A 128 22.20 17.61 8.64
C GLU A 128 22.67 18.63 9.70
N LYS A 129 23.86 18.46 10.28
CA LYS A 129 24.47 19.46 11.18
C LYS A 129 24.67 20.81 10.50
N ASN A 130 24.87 20.82 9.19
CA ASN A 130 24.94 22.04 8.40
C ASN A 130 23.59 22.36 7.73
N PRO A 131 23.15 23.62 7.70
CA PRO A 131 21.88 24.02 7.08
C PRO A 131 21.87 23.88 5.55
N HIS A 132 23.03 23.64 4.93
CA HIS A 132 23.21 23.57 3.48
C HIS A 132 23.31 22.14 2.94
N THR A 133 23.30 21.11 3.81
CA THR A 133 23.42 19.71 3.40
C THR A 133 22.31 18.88 4.03
N ARG A 134 21.81 17.89 3.28
CA ARG A 134 20.80 16.95 3.75
C ARG A 134 21.07 15.58 3.14
N LEU A 135 20.89 14.52 3.94
CA LEU A 135 20.90 13.16 3.42
C LEU A 135 19.60 12.92 2.63
N ALA A 136 19.73 12.77 1.32
CA ALA A 136 18.58 12.63 0.43
C ALA A 136 18.18 11.17 0.19
N GLY A 137 19.16 10.29 -0.08
CA GLY A 137 18.89 8.89 -0.34
C GLY A 137 20.09 7.98 -0.14
N VAL A 138 19.82 6.67 0.00
CA VAL A 138 20.79 5.66 0.39
C VAL A 138 20.50 4.32 -0.29
N SER A 139 21.53 3.69 -0.85
CA SER A 139 21.44 2.34 -1.46
C SER A 139 22.40 1.35 -0.82
N PHE A 140 21.85 0.46 0.02
CA PHE A 140 22.60 -0.63 0.67
C PHE A 140 21.91 -2.00 0.50
N ASN A 141 21.09 -2.18 -0.54
CA ASN A 141 20.36 -3.43 -0.81
C ASN A 141 19.40 -3.88 0.34
N MET A 142 18.97 -2.94 1.20
CA MET A 142 18.03 -3.19 2.31
C MET A 142 16.55 -2.92 1.95
N LYS A 143 16.26 -2.46 0.73
CA LYS A 143 14.91 -2.04 0.29
C LYS A 143 13.85 -3.12 0.49
N ASN A 144 14.14 -4.35 0.06
CA ASN A 144 13.21 -5.48 0.18
C ASN A 144 12.94 -5.87 1.64
N ARG A 145 13.96 -5.78 2.51
CA ARG A 145 13.82 -6.07 3.93
C ARG A 145 12.98 -5.01 4.64
N VAL A 146 13.28 -3.73 4.40
CA VAL A 146 12.46 -2.60 4.88
C VAL A 146 11.01 -2.75 4.44
N PHE A 147 10.78 -3.14 3.19
CA PHE A 147 9.44 -3.38 2.67
C PHE A 147 8.71 -4.51 3.40
N GLN A 148 9.37 -5.65 3.64
CA GLN A 148 8.78 -6.76 4.40
C GLN A 148 8.44 -6.40 5.85
N GLU A 149 9.32 -5.65 6.51
CA GLU A 149 9.09 -5.16 7.88
C GLU A 149 7.93 -4.16 7.91
N ASN A 150 7.87 -3.23 6.95
CA ASN A 150 6.77 -2.27 6.82
C ASN A 150 5.44 -2.96 6.55
N ILE A 151 5.39 -4.01 5.72
CA ILE A 151 4.15 -4.80 5.51
C ILE A 151 3.66 -5.40 6.84
N ARG A 152 4.58 -5.89 7.67
CA ARG A 152 4.21 -6.46 8.97
C ARG A 152 3.61 -5.40 9.88
N THR A 153 4.19 -4.19 9.95
CA THR A 153 3.62 -3.09 10.74
C THR A 153 2.30 -2.59 10.16
N ASP A 154 2.19 -2.49 8.84
CA ASP A 154 0.98 -2.04 8.14
C ASP A 154 -0.17 -3.05 8.33
N SER A 155 0.13 -4.34 8.45
CA SER A 155 -0.89 -5.36 8.78
C SER A 155 -1.55 -5.12 10.14
N LEU A 156 -0.82 -4.56 11.12
CA LEU A 156 -1.38 -4.16 12.41
C LEU A 156 -2.29 -2.93 12.27
N ILE A 157 -1.90 -1.96 11.45
CA ILE A 157 -2.71 -0.77 11.14
C ILE A 157 -3.99 -1.18 10.41
N ALA A 158 -3.90 -2.12 9.46
CA ALA A 158 -5.06 -2.71 8.81
C ALA A 158 -5.97 -3.42 9.82
N GLY A 159 -5.42 -4.15 10.78
CA GLY A 159 -6.17 -4.72 11.91
C GLY A 159 -6.89 -3.67 12.76
N LEU A 160 -6.24 -2.54 13.05
CA LEU A 160 -6.86 -1.41 13.76
C LEU A 160 -8.01 -0.78 12.96
N SER A 161 -7.84 -0.65 11.65
CA SER A 161 -8.89 -0.15 10.75
C SER A 161 -10.11 -1.09 10.73
N ALA A 162 -9.88 -2.40 10.72
CA ALA A 162 -10.92 -3.41 10.81
C ALA A 162 -11.70 -3.30 12.13
N LEU A 163 -10.98 -3.12 13.24
CA LEU A 163 -11.60 -2.91 14.55
C LEU A 163 -12.55 -1.71 14.51
N PHE A 164 -12.14 -0.59 13.89
CA PHE A 164 -12.98 0.59 13.76
C PHE A 164 -14.25 0.32 12.95
N VAL A 165 -14.16 -0.39 11.83
CA VAL A 165 -15.33 -0.81 11.03
C VAL A 165 -16.29 -1.65 11.87
N PHE A 166 -15.77 -2.64 12.60
CA PHE A 166 -16.60 -3.49 13.47
C PHE A 166 -17.17 -2.72 14.67
N LEU A 167 -16.48 -1.70 15.19
CA LEU A 167 -17.00 -0.82 16.23
C LEU A 167 -18.18 0.02 15.71
N CYS A 168 -18.04 0.65 14.54
CA CYS A 168 -19.15 1.34 13.88
C CYS A 168 -20.34 0.40 13.66
N PHE A 169 -20.06 -0.84 13.23
CA PHE A 169 -21.09 -1.86 13.05
C PHE A 169 -21.71 -2.31 14.38
N LEU A 170 -20.95 -2.36 15.48
CA LEU A 170 -21.45 -2.65 16.82
C LEU A 170 -22.41 -1.57 17.30
N VAL A 171 -22.08 -0.30 17.10
CA VAL A 171 -22.96 0.83 17.41
C VAL A 171 -24.27 0.73 16.64
N TYR A 172 -24.24 0.31 15.37
CA TYR A 172 -25.44 0.13 14.56
C TYR A 172 -26.26 -1.11 14.96
N SER A 173 -25.61 -2.27 15.07
CA SER A 173 -26.28 -3.54 15.33
C SER A 173 -26.80 -3.66 16.76
N ARG A 174 -26.22 -2.92 17.73
CA ARG A 174 -26.54 -2.95 19.16
C ARG A 174 -26.45 -4.34 19.79
N SER A 175 -25.69 -5.26 19.19
CA SER A 175 -25.52 -6.63 19.68
C SER A 175 -24.10 -7.13 19.47
N VAL A 176 -23.40 -7.38 20.57
CA VAL A 176 -22.01 -7.87 20.58
C VAL A 176 -21.91 -9.29 20.02
N VAL A 177 -22.93 -10.13 20.25
CA VAL A 177 -22.95 -11.50 19.72
C VAL A 177 -23.07 -11.47 18.20
N PHE A 178 -23.90 -10.57 17.65
CA PHE A 178 -24.06 -10.45 16.20
C PHE A 178 -22.77 -9.99 15.52
N THR A 179 -22.11 -8.98 16.08
CA THR A 179 -20.83 -8.49 15.55
C THR A 179 -19.73 -9.53 15.65
N PHE A 180 -19.67 -10.30 16.75
CA PHE A 180 -18.71 -11.39 16.89
C PHE A 180 -18.91 -12.48 15.83
N VAL A 181 -20.17 -12.86 15.55
CA VAL A 181 -20.46 -13.85 14.49
C VAL A 181 -20.03 -13.34 13.12
N ILE A 182 -20.18 -12.05 12.81
CA ILE A 182 -19.72 -11.49 11.54
C ILE A 182 -18.19 -11.51 11.44
N VAL A 183 -17.47 -11.09 12.48
CA VAL A 183 -16.00 -11.18 12.52
C VAL A 183 -15.56 -12.63 12.31
N PHE A 184 -16.24 -13.57 12.95
CA PHE A 184 -15.99 -15.00 12.78
C PHE A 184 -16.25 -15.46 11.33
N VAL A 185 -17.36 -15.05 10.71
CA VAL A 185 -17.69 -15.39 9.31
C VAL A 185 -16.64 -14.84 8.34
N VAL A 186 -16.20 -13.58 8.51
CA VAL A 186 -15.17 -12.96 7.66
C VAL A 186 -13.81 -13.63 7.83
N SER A 187 -13.43 -13.96 9.06
CA SER A 187 -12.18 -14.69 9.33
C SER A 187 -12.22 -16.11 8.76
N LEU A 188 -13.34 -16.81 8.95
CA LEU A 188 -13.55 -18.16 8.44
C LEU A 188 -13.57 -18.19 6.90
N SER A 189 -14.17 -17.19 6.25
CA SER A 189 -14.22 -17.12 4.78
C SER A 189 -12.83 -16.96 4.16
N ALA A 190 -11.97 -16.11 4.75
CA ALA A 190 -10.57 -15.99 4.36
C ALA A 190 -9.79 -17.31 4.57
N GLY A 191 -9.98 -17.97 5.72
CA GLY A 191 -9.31 -19.25 6.02
C GLY A 191 -9.73 -20.39 5.09
N VAL A 192 -11.03 -20.54 4.83
CA VAL A 192 -11.55 -21.55 3.90
C VAL A 192 -11.09 -21.27 2.47
N ALA A 193 -11.07 -20.01 2.03
CA ALA A 193 -10.55 -19.65 0.72
C ALA A 193 -9.06 -19.96 0.58
N PHE A 194 -8.25 -19.73 1.63
CA PHE A 194 -6.84 -20.09 1.65
C PHE A 194 -6.64 -21.62 1.58
N PHE A 195 -7.47 -22.38 2.27
CA PHE A 195 -7.46 -23.84 2.19
C PHE A 195 -7.80 -24.33 0.76
N ILE A 196 -8.83 -23.77 0.12
CA ILE A 196 -9.17 -24.10 -1.27
C ILE A 196 -8.02 -23.72 -2.22
N TYR A 197 -7.44 -22.53 -2.06
CA TYR A 197 -6.33 -22.04 -2.88
C TYR A 197 -5.08 -22.95 -2.81
N THR A 198 -4.68 -23.33 -1.61
CA THR A 198 -3.46 -24.12 -1.38
C THR A 198 -3.68 -25.62 -1.58
N THR A 199 -4.75 -26.18 -1.04
CA THR A 199 -4.94 -27.64 -0.98
C THR A 199 -5.71 -28.17 -2.18
N VAL A 200 -6.76 -27.46 -2.62
CA VAL A 200 -7.61 -27.92 -3.73
C VAL A 200 -7.00 -27.52 -5.07
N LEU A 201 -6.59 -26.26 -5.22
CA LEU A 201 -5.99 -25.76 -6.46
C LEU A 201 -4.47 -26.00 -6.57
N ARG A 202 -3.80 -26.39 -5.48
CA ARG A 202 -2.36 -26.69 -5.43
C ARG A 202 -1.48 -25.58 -6.00
N ILE A 203 -1.81 -24.33 -5.66
CA ILE A 203 -1.01 -23.17 -6.06
C ILE A 203 -0.04 -22.84 -4.91
N ASP A 204 1.23 -23.20 -5.09
CA ASP A 204 2.27 -23.02 -4.07
C ASP A 204 2.71 -21.54 -3.92
N PHE A 205 2.54 -20.75 -4.98
CA PHE A 205 2.93 -19.34 -4.99
C PHE A 205 1.84 -18.46 -4.35
N PHE A 206 2.17 -17.80 -3.23
CA PHE A 206 1.29 -16.85 -2.55
C PHE A 206 1.90 -15.43 -2.55
N PRO A 207 1.54 -14.58 -3.52
CA PRO A 207 2.04 -13.21 -3.57
C PRO A 207 1.52 -12.35 -2.40
N PHE A 208 2.35 -11.43 -1.91
CA PHE A 208 1.99 -10.53 -0.79
C PHE A 208 0.75 -9.67 -1.08
N ILE A 209 0.46 -9.37 -2.36
CA ILE A 209 -0.75 -8.63 -2.78
C ILE A 209 -2.03 -9.35 -2.36
N ASN A 210 -2.00 -10.68 -2.20
CA ASN A 210 -3.16 -11.45 -1.70
C ASN A 210 -3.58 -11.04 -0.29
N LEU A 211 -2.69 -10.42 0.52
CA LEU A 211 -3.06 -9.87 1.83
C LEU A 211 -4.09 -8.73 1.72
N LEU A 212 -4.11 -7.99 0.60
CA LEU A 212 -5.11 -6.95 0.35
C LEU A 212 -6.53 -7.52 0.24
N VAL A 213 -6.68 -8.78 -0.17
CA VAL A 213 -8.00 -9.43 -0.23
C VAL A 213 -8.65 -9.47 1.14
N VAL A 214 -7.87 -9.72 2.21
CA VAL A 214 -8.40 -9.73 3.58
C VAL A 214 -8.95 -8.36 3.97
N VAL A 215 -8.25 -7.29 3.60
CA VAL A 215 -8.70 -5.91 3.86
C VAL A 215 -9.98 -5.59 3.09
N ILE A 216 -10.03 -5.94 1.80
CA ILE A 216 -11.21 -5.73 0.94
C ILE A 216 -12.41 -6.55 1.45
N LEU A 217 -12.17 -7.78 1.91
CA LEU A 217 -13.19 -8.69 2.40
C LEU A 217 -13.93 -8.15 3.62
N ILE A 218 -13.24 -7.45 4.52
CA ILE A 218 -13.86 -6.86 5.71
C ILE A 218 -14.93 -5.84 5.30
N SER A 219 -14.66 -5.05 4.25
CA SER A 219 -15.65 -4.09 3.71
C SER A 219 -16.84 -4.80 3.06
N ILE A 220 -16.61 -5.82 2.23
CA ILE A 220 -17.67 -6.56 1.54
C ILE A 220 -18.53 -7.35 2.54
N GLY A 221 -17.91 -8.08 3.46
CA GLY A 221 -18.61 -8.90 4.45
C GLY A 221 -19.43 -8.06 5.43
N ALA A 222 -18.97 -6.86 5.79
CA ALA A 222 -19.74 -5.92 6.61
C ALA A 222 -20.95 -5.36 5.87
N ASP A 223 -20.85 -5.09 4.56
CA ASP A 223 -21.95 -4.59 3.72
C ASP A 223 -23.09 -5.62 3.63
N ASP A 224 -22.78 -6.87 3.31
CA ASP A 224 -23.78 -7.95 3.27
C ASP A 224 -24.46 -8.10 4.64
N ALA A 225 -23.68 -8.08 5.72
CA ALA A 225 -24.24 -8.20 7.07
C ALA A 225 -25.15 -7.02 7.46
N PHE A 226 -24.77 -5.81 7.06
CA PHE A 226 -25.57 -4.61 7.25
C PHE A 226 -26.88 -4.68 6.48
N LEU A 227 -26.82 -5.09 5.20
CA LEU A 227 -27.97 -5.18 4.32
C LEU A 227 -29.00 -6.17 4.88
N LEU A 228 -28.59 -7.37 5.31
CA LEU A 228 -29.53 -8.33 5.91
C LEU A 228 -30.22 -7.75 7.15
N LEU A 229 -29.44 -7.09 8.02
CA LEU A 229 -29.94 -6.53 9.28
C LEU A 229 -30.94 -5.39 9.05
N VAL A 230 -30.69 -4.51 8.07
CA VAL A 230 -31.61 -3.43 7.67
C VAL A 230 -32.94 -3.99 7.18
N TYR A 231 -32.90 -4.95 6.25
CA TYR A 231 -34.12 -5.57 5.72
C TYR A 231 -34.88 -6.31 6.82
N TYR A 232 -34.17 -7.04 7.69
CA TYR A 232 -34.79 -7.73 8.82
C TYR A 232 -35.51 -6.75 9.76
N ARG A 233 -34.86 -5.67 10.22
CA ARG A 233 -35.51 -4.68 11.09
C ARG A 233 -36.73 -4.04 10.43
N ARG A 234 -36.63 -3.70 9.14
CA ARG A 234 -37.74 -3.12 8.38
C ARG A 234 -38.94 -4.06 8.28
N GLU A 235 -38.73 -5.35 8.04
CA GLU A 235 -39.82 -6.32 7.96
C GLU A 235 -40.43 -6.62 9.34
N VAL A 236 -39.62 -6.62 10.41
CA VAL A 236 -40.11 -6.73 11.79
C VAL A 236 -41.01 -5.55 12.15
N ASP A 237 -40.60 -4.31 11.86
CA ASP A 237 -41.36 -3.10 12.17
C ASP A 237 -42.68 -3.03 11.39
N LYS A 238 -42.68 -3.40 10.11
CA LYS A 238 -43.91 -3.51 9.30
C LYS A 238 -44.87 -4.52 9.92
N MET A 239 -44.35 -5.66 10.38
CA MET A 239 -45.18 -6.75 10.86
C MET A 239 -45.67 -6.56 12.30
N SER A 240 -44.97 -5.79 13.12
CA SER A 240 -45.46 -5.37 14.45
C SER A 240 -46.62 -4.37 14.38
N ASN A 241 -46.70 -3.57 13.31
CA ASN A 241 -47.73 -2.55 13.12
C ASN A 241 -49.03 -3.07 12.48
N LEU A 242 -49.05 -4.33 12.01
CA LEU A 242 -50.26 -4.94 11.46
C LEU A 242 -51.26 -5.26 12.57
N GLU A 243 -52.49 -4.75 12.43
CA GLU A 243 -53.56 -4.93 13.39
C GLU A 243 -53.97 -6.40 13.47
N TYR A 244 -53.90 -6.94 14.68
CA TYR A 244 -54.20 -8.34 14.97
C TYR A 244 -55.71 -8.56 15.01
N LYS A 245 -56.29 -9.05 13.91
CA LYS A 245 -57.70 -9.47 13.90
C LYS A 245 -57.82 -10.84 14.57
N ILE A 246 -58.36 -10.86 15.79
CA ILE A 246 -58.85 -12.08 16.45
C ILE A 246 -60.04 -12.59 15.64
N GLY A 247 -59.89 -13.71 14.92
CA GLY A 247 -61.02 -14.33 14.21
C GLY A 247 -60.66 -15.29 13.07
N ASP A 248 -59.45 -15.25 12.53
CA ASP A 248 -59.06 -16.21 11.48
C ASP A 248 -58.79 -17.60 12.07
N THR A 249 -59.23 -18.65 11.38
CA THR A 249 -59.20 -20.06 11.85
C THR A 249 -57.78 -20.65 11.99
N TYR A 250 -56.74 -19.85 11.70
CA TYR A 250 -55.32 -20.20 11.75
C TYR A 250 -54.55 -19.29 12.73
N VAL A 251 -54.98 -19.19 14.00
CA VAL A 251 -54.19 -18.50 15.04
C VAL A 251 -53.39 -19.52 15.86
N PRO A 252 -52.08 -19.70 15.62
CA PRO A 252 -51.25 -20.53 16.49
C PRO A 252 -50.92 -19.79 17.79
N LEU A 253 -50.79 -20.56 18.88
CA LEU A 253 -50.39 -20.13 20.23
C LEU A 253 -49.00 -19.48 20.31
N TYR A 254 -48.24 -19.42 19.20
CA TYR A 254 -46.84 -18.97 19.15
C TYR A 254 -46.65 -17.75 18.24
N ARG A 255 -47.32 -16.63 18.59
CA ARG A 255 -47.25 -15.35 17.86
C ARG A 255 -45.82 -14.88 17.57
N GLU A 256 -44.88 -15.06 18.51
CA GLU A 256 -43.53 -14.50 18.37
C GLU A 256 -42.55 -15.31 17.52
N SER A 257 -42.72 -16.64 17.44
CA SER A 257 -41.87 -17.48 16.59
C SER A 257 -42.31 -17.42 15.13
N ASP A 258 -43.62 -17.32 14.88
CA ASP A 258 -44.15 -17.20 13.53
C ASP A 258 -43.89 -15.82 12.93
N LEU A 259 -43.92 -14.76 13.74
CA LEU A 259 -43.47 -13.43 13.32
C LEU A 259 -41.97 -13.44 12.95
N LEU A 260 -41.13 -14.13 13.72
CA LEU A 260 -39.70 -14.23 13.46
C LEU A 260 -39.42 -15.02 12.18
N SER A 261 -40.01 -16.20 12.04
CA SER A 261 -39.78 -17.06 10.87
C SER A 261 -40.27 -16.38 9.58
N ARG A 262 -41.40 -15.68 9.65
CA ARG A 262 -41.96 -14.95 8.50
C ARG A 262 -41.15 -13.72 8.13
N SER A 263 -40.76 -12.89 9.11
CA SER A 263 -39.93 -11.71 8.88
C SER A 263 -38.55 -12.08 8.35
N LEU A 264 -37.91 -13.12 8.90
CA LEU A 264 -36.63 -13.63 8.43
C LEU A 264 -36.73 -14.21 7.02
N ARG A 265 -37.79 -14.95 6.70
CA ARG A 265 -38.02 -15.47 5.35
C ARG A 265 -38.19 -14.36 4.32
N LEU A 266 -38.98 -13.34 4.65
CA LEU A 266 -39.20 -12.19 3.78
C LEU A 266 -37.92 -11.36 3.61
N SER A 267 -37.19 -11.10 4.69
CA SER A 267 -35.92 -10.36 4.63
C SER A 267 -34.88 -11.12 3.82
N LEU A 268 -34.74 -12.43 4.00
CA LEU A 268 -33.83 -13.26 3.20
C LEU A 268 -34.21 -13.27 1.74
N HIS A 269 -35.49 -13.41 1.40
CA HIS A 269 -35.93 -13.41 0.01
C HIS A 269 -35.53 -12.11 -0.72
N HIS A 270 -35.67 -10.95 -0.06
CA HIS A 270 -35.28 -9.67 -0.66
C HIS A 270 -33.77 -9.42 -0.66
N SER A 271 -33.08 -9.80 0.41
CA SER A 271 -31.66 -9.49 0.59
C SER A 271 -30.73 -10.47 -0.14
N LEU A 272 -31.12 -11.75 -0.26
CA LEU A 272 -30.30 -12.80 -0.88
C LEU A 272 -29.99 -12.48 -2.35
N LEU A 273 -30.99 -12.01 -3.12
CA LEU A 273 -30.78 -11.63 -4.52
C LEU A 273 -29.85 -10.42 -4.63
N SER A 274 -29.99 -9.44 -3.75
CA SER A 274 -29.11 -8.26 -3.73
C SER A 274 -27.67 -8.67 -3.41
N MET A 275 -27.45 -9.42 -2.33
CA MET A 275 -26.12 -9.92 -1.92
C MET A 275 -25.48 -10.84 -2.96
N PHE A 276 -26.29 -11.66 -3.63
CA PHE A 276 -25.81 -12.53 -4.70
C PHE A 276 -25.26 -11.71 -5.87
N VAL A 277 -26.00 -10.70 -6.31
CA VAL A 277 -25.59 -9.85 -7.44
C VAL A 277 -24.33 -9.05 -7.09
N THR A 278 -24.24 -8.50 -5.87
CA THR A 278 -23.04 -7.77 -5.42
C THR A 278 -21.82 -8.69 -5.31
N SER A 279 -21.98 -9.87 -4.72
CA SER A 279 -20.90 -10.87 -4.60
C SER A 279 -20.48 -11.43 -5.96
N LEU A 280 -21.42 -11.72 -6.86
CA LEU A 280 -21.14 -12.22 -8.20
C LEU A 280 -20.40 -11.19 -9.05
N THR A 281 -20.85 -9.93 -9.05
CA THR A 281 -20.14 -8.86 -9.78
C THR A 281 -18.74 -8.67 -9.23
N THR A 282 -18.55 -8.68 -7.91
CA THR A 282 -17.22 -8.56 -7.29
C THR A 282 -16.31 -9.77 -7.54
N ALA A 283 -16.84 -10.98 -7.50
CA ALA A 283 -16.07 -12.19 -7.80
C ALA A 283 -15.66 -12.23 -9.28
N THR A 284 -16.58 -11.86 -10.20
CA THR A 284 -16.28 -11.83 -11.63
C THR A 284 -15.24 -10.77 -12.00
N THR A 285 -15.28 -9.58 -11.40
CA THR A 285 -14.25 -8.55 -11.62
C THR A 285 -12.87 -9.05 -11.20
N PHE A 286 -12.73 -9.68 -10.04
CA PHE A 286 -11.46 -10.28 -9.62
C PHE A 286 -11.03 -11.43 -10.52
N LEU A 287 -11.98 -12.26 -10.97
CA LEU A 287 -11.69 -13.40 -11.85
C LEU A 287 -11.17 -12.96 -13.23
N THR A 288 -11.54 -11.77 -13.71
CA THR A 288 -11.01 -11.24 -14.99
C THR A 288 -9.48 -11.12 -14.99
N ASN A 289 -8.85 -10.95 -13.82
CA ASN A 289 -7.38 -10.87 -13.69
C ASN A 289 -6.66 -12.16 -14.13
N ILE A 290 -7.36 -13.29 -14.25
CA ILE A 290 -6.79 -14.54 -14.79
C ILE A 290 -6.31 -14.34 -16.24
N THR A 291 -6.95 -13.45 -17.00
CA THR A 291 -6.57 -13.17 -18.40
C THR A 291 -5.22 -12.46 -18.52
N SER A 292 -4.74 -11.82 -17.46
CA SER A 292 -3.46 -11.13 -17.44
C SER A 292 -2.30 -12.11 -17.61
N PRO A 293 -1.23 -11.78 -18.36
CA PRO A 293 -0.02 -12.61 -18.44
C PRO A 293 0.81 -12.60 -17.15
N VAL A 294 0.53 -11.67 -16.22
CA VAL A 294 1.31 -11.50 -14.98
C VAL A 294 0.83 -12.50 -13.91
N ILE A 295 1.70 -13.41 -13.50
CA ILE A 295 1.38 -14.48 -12.52
C ILE A 295 0.81 -13.93 -11.20
N VAL A 296 1.38 -12.83 -10.69
CA VAL A 296 0.94 -12.20 -9.44
C VAL A 296 -0.53 -11.75 -9.52
N LEU A 297 -0.95 -11.20 -10.66
CA LEU A 297 -2.33 -10.75 -10.87
C LEU A 297 -3.30 -11.93 -11.00
N ARG A 298 -2.87 -13.04 -11.64
CA ARG A 298 -3.68 -14.27 -11.72
C ARG A 298 -3.94 -14.85 -10.34
N CYS A 299 -2.89 -15.02 -9.54
CA CYS A 299 -2.98 -15.54 -8.17
C CYS A 299 -3.89 -14.67 -7.29
N PHE A 300 -3.74 -13.35 -7.38
CA PHE A 300 -4.60 -12.39 -6.69
C PHE A 300 -6.07 -12.52 -7.10
N GLY A 301 -6.35 -12.57 -8.40
CA GLY A 301 -7.70 -12.72 -8.91
C GLY A 301 -8.40 -14.01 -8.47
N ILE A 302 -7.68 -15.14 -8.52
CA ILE A 302 -8.20 -16.45 -8.08
C ILE A 302 -8.52 -16.43 -6.58
N TYR A 303 -7.57 -16.00 -5.76
CA TYR A 303 -7.76 -15.96 -4.31
C TYR A 303 -8.90 -15.02 -3.91
N ALA A 304 -8.96 -13.82 -4.48
CA ALA A 304 -10.01 -12.85 -4.22
C ALA A 304 -11.40 -13.37 -4.62
N ALA A 305 -11.53 -13.95 -5.82
CA ALA A 305 -12.81 -14.48 -6.31
C ALA A 305 -13.34 -15.63 -5.42
N ILE A 306 -12.48 -16.58 -5.04
CA ILE A 306 -12.86 -17.69 -4.15
C ILE A 306 -13.28 -17.13 -2.78
N THR A 307 -12.54 -16.16 -2.26
CA THR A 307 -12.83 -15.56 -0.95
C THR A 307 -14.20 -14.88 -0.93
N VAL A 308 -14.55 -14.12 -1.98
CA VAL A 308 -15.86 -13.48 -2.10
C VAL A 308 -16.99 -14.51 -2.21
N VAL A 309 -16.83 -15.56 -3.03
CA VAL A 309 -17.84 -16.62 -3.19
C VAL A 309 -18.06 -17.38 -1.88
N VAL A 310 -16.98 -17.77 -1.21
CA VAL A 310 -17.04 -18.46 0.09
C VAL A 310 -17.69 -17.55 1.15
N ASN A 311 -17.35 -16.26 1.15
CA ASN A 311 -17.97 -15.29 2.07
C ASN A 311 -19.48 -15.20 1.86
N TYR A 312 -19.94 -15.05 0.63
CA TYR A 312 -21.38 -15.04 0.32
C TYR A 312 -22.09 -16.29 0.84
N VAL A 313 -21.53 -17.48 0.58
CA VAL A 313 -22.10 -18.75 1.05
C VAL A 313 -22.16 -18.80 2.58
N LEU A 314 -21.08 -18.41 3.27
CA LEU A 314 -21.04 -18.41 4.73
C LEU A 314 -21.99 -17.37 5.35
N VAL A 315 -22.12 -16.18 4.75
CA VAL A 315 -23.06 -15.15 5.20
C VAL A 315 -24.50 -15.66 5.09
N VAL A 316 -24.88 -16.22 3.94
CA VAL A 316 -26.25 -16.75 3.74
C VAL A 316 -26.59 -17.89 4.70
N LEU A 317 -25.60 -18.74 5.05
CA LEU A 317 -25.82 -19.88 5.95
C LEU A 317 -25.82 -19.48 7.44
N ILE A 318 -24.88 -18.64 7.86
CA ILE A 318 -24.61 -18.38 9.29
C ILE A 318 -25.37 -17.17 9.80
N LEU A 319 -25.50 -16.10 9.00
CA LEU A 319 -26.05 -14.83 9.45
C LEU A 319 -27.54 -14.89 9.85
N PRO A 320 -28.41 -15.67 9.18
CA PRO A 320 -29.80 -15.87 9.66
C PRO A 320 -29.84 -16.51 11.04
N GLY A 321 -28.96 -17.48 11.30
CA GLY A 321 -28.82 -18.10 12.62
C GLY A 321 -28.36 -17.10 13.68
N ALA A 322 -27.44 -16.20 13.32
CA ALA A 322 -26.99 -15.12 14.19
C ALA A 322 -28.13 -14.16 14.58
N ILE A 323 -29.03 -13.84 13.65
CA ILE A 323 -30.22 -13.00 13.92
C ILE A 323 -31.16 -13.70 14.91
N ILE A 324 -31.37 -15.01 14.78
CA ILE A 324 -32.20 -15.78 15.71
C ILE A 324 -31.59 -15.79 17.11
N LEU A 325 -30.26 -15.97 17.21
CA LEU A 325 -29.53 -16.04 18.47
C LEU A 325 -29.47 -14.70 19.22
N THR A 326 -29.41 -13.59 18.49
CA THR A 326 -29.19 -12.25 19.05
C THR A 326 -30.45 -11.58 19.56
N ARG A 327 -31.59 -12.27 19.52
CA ARG A 327 -32.87 -11.75 20.02
C ARG A 327 -32.80 -11.57 21.54
N PRO A 328 -33.02 -10.36 22.08
CA PRO A 328 -33.23 -10.21 23.52
C PRO A 328 -34.54 -10.91 23.89
N ILE A 329 -34.49 -11.80 24.88
CA ILE A 329 -35.68 -12.30 25.57
C ILE A 329 -36.36 -11.05 26.13
N LYS A 330 -37.50 -10.64 25.57
CA LYS A 330 -38.31 -9.56 26.15
C LYS A 330 -38.89 -10.08 27.46
N THR A 331 -38.16 -9.89 28.56
CA THR A 331 -38.75 -9.97 29.89
C THR A 331 -39.82 -8.89 29.96
N LYS A 332 -41.07 -9.25 30.26
CA LYS A 332 -42.16 -8.30 30.53
C LYS A 332 -41.69 -7.27 31.56
N GLN A 333 -41.33 -6.08 31.12
CA GLN A 333 -41.25 -4.90 31.98
C GLN A 333 -42.16 -3.82 31.42
N SER A 334 -42.81 -3.14 32.36
CA SER A 334 -43.85 -2.13 32.23
C SER A 334 -43.47 -0.97 31.31
N PRO A 335 -44.47 -0.24 30.76
CA PRO A 335 -44.24 0.94 29.94
C PRO A 335 -43.76 2.10 30.81
N THR A 336 -42.47 2.11 31.15
CA THR A 336 -41.80 3.25 31.78
C THR A 336 -40.31 3.10 31.56
N GLU A 337 -39.71 4.08 30.87
CA GLU A 337 -38.26 4.28 30.73
C GLU A 337 -37.45 3.28 29.90
N ILE A 338 -37.97 2.84 28.74
CA ILE A 338 -37.06 2.65 27.61
C ILE A 338 -36.83 4.05 27.05
N LEU A 339 -35.75 4.69 27.48
CA LEU A 339 -35.15 5.83 26.78
C LEU A 339 -34.79 5.32 25.38
N GLU A 340 -35.79 5.41 24.54
CA GLU A 340 -35.81 5.01 23.16
C GLU A 340 -34.76 5.89 22.46
N THR A 341 -33.57 5.34 22.25
CA THR A 341 -32.59 5.92 21.31
C THR A 341 -33.08 5.67 19.88
N THR A 342 -34.34 6.03 19.60
CA THR A 342 -34.95 6.23 18.29
C THR A 342 -34.47 7.54 17.66
N GLU A 343 -33.98 8.50 18.48
CA GLU A 343 -33.45 9.78 18.04
C GLU A 343 -32.40 9.74 16.90
N PRO A 344 -31.32 8.93 16.94
CA PRO A 344 -30.32 8.95 15.88
C PRO A 344 -30.83 8.34 14.57
N VAL A 345 -31.67 7.30 14.63
CA VAL A 345 -32.21 6.63 13.43
C VAL A 345 -33.28 7.49 12.76
N GLU A 346 -34.10 8.19 13.53
CA GLU A 346 -35.11 9.13 13.01
C GLU A 346 -34.47 10.40 12.42
N LYS A 347 -33.37 10.89 13.01
CA LYS A 347 -32.55 11.96 12.42
C LYS A 347 -31.95 11.54 11.08
N ILE A 348 -31.45 10.30 10.97
CA ILE A 348 -30.92 9.74 9.71
C ILE A 348 -32.01 9.58 8.64
N SER A 349 -33.20 9.11 9.01
CA SER A 349 -34.30 8.96 8.04
C SER A 349 -34.82 10.31 7.53
N LYS A 350 -34.92 11.33 8.39
CA LYS A 350 -35.23 12.72 8.02
C LYS A 350 -34.15 13.33 7.13
N PHE A 351 -32.88 13.00 7.38
CA PHE A 351 -31.78 13.43 6.52
C PHE A 351 -31.85 12.76 5.13
N ALA A 352 -32.11 11.45 5.09
CA ALA A 352 -32.28 10.71 3.84
C ALA A 352 -33.46 11.25 3.01
N SER A 353 -34.61 11.54 3.63
CA SER A 353 -35.75 12.13 2.93
C SER A 353 -35.41 13.51 2.35
N LYS A 354 -34.65 14.33 3.09
CA LYS A 354 -34.18 15.64 2.63
C LYS A 354 -33.22 15.52 1.44
N ILE A 355 -32.36 14.50 1.42
CA ILE A 355 -31.51 14.20 0.25
C ILE A 355 -32.37 13.80 -0.95
N THR A 356 -33.39 12.96 -0.77
CA THR A 356 -34.25 12.55 -1.89
C THR A 356 -35.04 13.72 -2.47
N GLU A 357 -35.53 14.63 -1.62
CA GLU A 357 -36.23 15.84 -2.05
C GLU A 357 -35.28 16.81 -2.77
N PHE A 358 -34.07 17.02 -2.24
CA PHE A 358 -33.01 17.79 -2.90
C PHE A 358 -32.65 17.21 -4.27
N THR A 359 -32.50 15.88 -4.36
CA THR A 359 -32.19 15.17 -5.60
C THR A 359 -33.30 15.33 -6.63
N PHE A 360 -34.57 15.26 -6.19
CA PHE A 360 -35.71 15.46 -7.08
C PHE A 360 -35.80 16.89 -7.61
N TYR A 361 -35.62 17.88 -6.74
CA TYR A 361 -35.67 19.30 -7.11
C TYR A 361 -34.55 19.68 -8.08
N PHE A 362 -33.32 19.24 -7.84
CA PHE A 362 -32.14 19.57 -8.66
C PHE A 362 -31.81 18.51 -9.73
N ARG A 363 -32.73 17.59 -10.06
CA ARG A 363 -32.47 16.42 -10.92
C ARG A 363 -31.74 16.72 -12.23
N PHE A 364 -32.16 17.75 -12.96
CA PHE A 364 -31.55 18.12 -14.24
C PHE A 364 -30.15 18.72 -14.05
N GLY A 365 -29.96 19.51 -12.99
CA GLY A 365 -28.65 20.07 -12.63
C GLY A 365 -27.64 18.98 -12.26
N ILE A 366 -28.07 17.97 -11.48
CA ILE A 366 -27.22 16.84 -11.07
C ILE A 366 -26.82 16.00 -12.29
N VAL A 367 -27.77 15.67 -13.17
CA VAL A 367 -27.48 14.89 -14.38
C VAL A 367 -26.54 15.64 -15.31
N PHE A 368 -26.78 16.94 -15.52
CA PHE A 368 -25.91 17.77 -16.35
C PHE A 368 -24.50 17.89 -15.77
N LEU A 369 -24.38 18.12 -14.45
CA LEU A 369 -23.10 18.18 -13.76
C LEU A 369 -22.35 16.84 -13.82
N SER A 370 -23.04 15.71 -13.69
CA SER A 370 -22.45 14.38 -13.83
C SER A 370 -21.89 14.15 -15.25
N PHE A 371 -22.59 14.61 -16.28
CA PHE A 371 -22.10 14.53 -17.66
C PHE A 371 -20.86 15.41 -17.88
N ILE A 372 -20.83 16.62 -17.29
CA ILE A 372 -19.64 17.49 -17.33
C ILE A 372 -18.46 16.83 -16.61
N LEU A 373 -18.66 16.32 -15.40
CA LEU A 373 -17.61 15.69 -14.60
C LEU A 373 -17.04 14.44 -15.28
N THR A 374 -17.90 13.62 -15.91
CA THR A 374 -17.46 12.44 -16.68
C THR A 374 -16.73 12.83 -17.96
N GLY A 375 -17.17 13.88 -18.66
CA GLY A 375 -16.43 14.42 -19.81
C GLY A 375 -15.04 14.94 -19.43
N LEU A 376 -14.95 15.69 -18.31
CA LEU A 376 -13.68 16.18 -17.77
C LEU A 376 -12.77 15.03 -17.33
N SER A 377 -13.29 14.00 -16.67
CA SER A 377 -12.47 12.85 -16.25
C SER A 377 -11.93 12.06 -17.45
N ILE A 378 -12.75 11.83 -18.49
CA ILE A 378 -12.30 11.22 -19.75
C ILE A 378 -11.20 12.07 -20.40
N PHE A 379 -11.38 13.39 -20.44
CA PHE A 379 -10.36 14.30 -20.99
C PHE A 379 -9.04 14.24 -20.21
N VAL A 380 -9.08 14.15 -18.88
CA VAL A 380 -7.87 14.03 -18.05
C VAL A 380 -7.18 12.67 -18.24
N ILE A 381 -7.95 11.59 -18.34
CA ILE A 381 -7.41 10.21 -18.47
C ILE A 381 -6.78 9.98 -19.84
N PHE A 382 -7.43 10.41 -20.93
CA PHE A 382 -6.99 10.15 -22.31
C PHE A 382 -6.26 11.33 -22.97
N GLY A 383 -6.43 12.54 -22.44
CA GLY A 383 -5.74 13.74 -22.90
C GLY A 383 -4.46 14.00 -22.10
N ASN A 384 -4.32 15.21 -21.56
CA ASN A 384 -3.17 15.64 -20.77
C ASN A 384 -3.58 15.87 -19.31
N PRO A 385 -2.88 15.30 -18.31
CA PRO A 385 -1.55 14.66 -18.38
C PRO A 385 -1.54 13.19 -18.83
N GLY A 386 -2.71 12.54 -18.95
CA GLY A 386 -2.81 11.13 -19.34
C GLY A 386 -2.23 10.15 -18.31
N LEU A 387 -2.53 8.86 -18.47
CA LEU A 387 -1.89 7.79 -17.69
C LEU A 387 -0.49 7.49 -18.26
N THR A 388 0.55 8.02 -17.62
CA THR A 388 1.94 7.79 -18.03
C THR A 388 2.52 6.54 -17.38
N ILE A 389 3.30 5.78 -18.14
CA ILE A 389 4.04 4.62 -17.64
C ILE A 389 5.31 5.14 -16.93
N PRO A 390 5.68 4.63 -15.74
CA PRO A 390 6.89 5.08 -15.04
C PRO A 390 8.14 4.80 -15.89
N GLN A 391 8.93 5.84 -16.18
CA GLN A 391 10.11 5.76 -17.05
C GLN A 391 11.42 5.47 -16.31
N THR A 392 11.55 5.90 -15.06
CA THR A 392 12.82 5.89 -14.30
C THR A 392 12.92 4.75 -13.31
N ASN A 393 11.82 4.42 -12.63
CA ASN A 393 11.77 3.38 -11.60
C ASN A 393 10.54 2.47 -11.81
N PRO A 394 10.69 1.33 -12.50
CA PRO A 394 9.58 0.44 -12.83
C PRO A 394 9.06 -0.35 -11.61
N THR A 395 9.84 -0.47 -10.54
CA THR A 395 9.52 -1.28 -9.35
C THR A 395 9.57 -0.42 -8.09
N LYS A 396 8.66 0.56 -8.03
CA LYS A 396 8.46 1.39 -6.84
C LYS A 396 7.76 0.59 -5.75
N LEU A 397 8.39 0.47 -4.58
CA LEU A 397 7.87 -0.32 -3.45
C LEU A 397 7.49 0.56 -2.27
N LEU A 398 8.22 1.66 -2.06
CA LEU A 398 8.08 2.56 -0.92
C LEU A 398 7.58 3.95 -1.39
N VAL A 399 7.23 4.79 -0.42
CA VAL A 399 6.85 6.20 -0.65
C VAL A 399 8.07 7.01 -1.12
N ASP A 400 7.87 8.03 -1.95
CA ASP A 400 8.96 8.87 -2.49
C ASP A 400 9.81 9.58 -1.42
N SER A 401 9.26 9.77 -0.22
CA SER A 401 9.98 10.36 0.93
C SER A 401 10.98 9.40 1.57
N ASN A 402 10.89 8.11 1.28
CA ASN A 402 11.81 7.12 1.84
C ASN A 402 13.18 7.25 1.16
N ILE A 403 14.25 7.26 1.97
CA ILE A 403 15.64 7.40 1.51
C ILE A 403 16.04 6.36 0.44
N HIS A 404 15.47 5.16 0.49
CA HIS A 404 15.76 4.12 -0.50
C HIS A 404 15.11 4.40 -1.84
N GLU A 405 13.82 4.77 -1.82
CA GLU A 405 13.06 5.06 -3.02
C GLU A 405 13.53 6.35 -3.69
N TYR A 406 13.89 7.34 -2.87
CA TYR A 406 14.45 8.59 -3.34
C TYR A 406 15.72 8.35 -4.18
N PHE A 407 16.63 7.48 -3.70
CA PHE A 407 17.85 7.15 -4.44
C PHE A 407 17.54 6.48 -5.79
N ASP A 408 16.67 5.47 -5.81
CA ASP A 408 16.31 4.75 -7.05
C ASP A 408 15.65 5.68 -8.07
N ASN A 409 14.78 6.59 -7.61
CA ASN A 409 14.12 7.57 -8.46
C ASN A 409 15.11 8.54 -9.12
N HIS A 410 16.17 8.95 -8.42
CA HIS A 410 17.17 9.91 -8.89
C HIS A 410 18.41 9.26 -9.51
N LEU A 411 18.48 7.92 -9.56
CA LEU A 411 19.61 7.18 -10.13
C LEU A 411 19.90 7.57 -11.59
N HIS A 412 18.88 7.96 -12.35
CA HIS A 412 18.98 8.38 -13.75
C HIS A 412 19.83 9.64 -13.97
N HIS A 413 20.04 10.47 -12.94
CA HIS A 413 20.92 11.63 -13.03
C HIS A 413 22.42 11.29 -13.05
N PHE A 414 22.79 10.11 -12.54
CA PHE A 414 24.18 9.63 -12.47
C PHE A 414 24.49 8.63 -13.59
N ASN A 415 25.76 8.59 -14.01
CA ASN A 415 26.24 7.75 -15.09
C ASN A 415 26.85 6.44 -14.57
N PHE A 416 26.03 5.57 -13.99
CA PHE A 416 26.41 4.19 -13.68
C PHE A 416 26.31 3.33 -14.95
N GLU A 417 27.22 3.55 -15.91
CA GLU A 417 27.17 2.91 -17.25
C GLU A 417 27.17 1.38 -17.20
N TRP A 418 27.76 0.78 -16.18
CA TRP A 418 27.74 -0.68 -15.96
C TRP A 418 26.30 -1.23 -15.88
N GLN A 419 25.36 -0.46 -15.35
CA GLN A 419 23.97 -0.89 -15.18
C GLN A 419 23.08 -0.59 -16.40
N ARG A 420 23.51 0.30 -17.32
CA ARG A 420 22.69 0.80 -18.45
C ARG A 420 23.17 0.40 -19.84
N SER A 421 24.45 0.08 -20.01
CA SER A 421 25.04 -0.21 -21.33
C SER A 421 24.84 -1.67 -21.78
N ALA A 422 23.74 -2.31 -21.37
CA ALA A 422 23.31 -3.55 -21.99
C ALA A 422 22.91 -3.25 -23.45
N ARG A 423 23.88 -3.28 -24.36
CA ARG A 423 23.59 -3.36 -25.80
C ARG A 423 22.65 -4.54 -25.99
N LEU A 424 21.58 -4.36 -26.77
CA LEU A 424 20.65 -5.45 -27.09
C LEU A 424 21.41 -6.58 -27.78
N VAL A 425 21.85 -7.57 -27.01
CA VAL A 425 22.47 -8.78 -27.53
C VAL A 425 21.32 -9.68 -28.01
N LYS A 426 21.08 -9.68 -29.31
CA LYS A 426 20.12 -10.59 -29.94
C LYS A 426 20.76 -11.96 -30.10
N ASN A 427 20.48 -12.86 -29.16
CA ASN A 427 20.88 -14.26 -29.27
C ASN A 427 19.80 -15.02 -30.06
N PHE A 428 20.17 -15.54 -31.22
CA PHE A 428 19.30 -16.42 -32.01
C PHE A 428 19.65 -17.86 -31.67
N VAL A 429 18.69 -18.59 -31.09
CA VAL A 429 18.84 -20.01 -30.75
C VAL A 429 18.03 -20.83 -31.75
N PHE A 430 18.68 -21.79 -32.41
CA PHE A 430 18.05 -22.71 -33.35
C PHE A 430 18.12 -24.14 -32.81
N GLY A 431 17.18 -25.00 -33.20
CA GLY A 431 17.21 -26.44 -32.87
C GLY A 431 16.55 -26.84 -31.55
N ILE A 432 15.86 -25.92 -30.87
CA ILE A 432 15.05 -26.20 -29.69
C ILE A 432 13.64 -25.66 -29.95
N GLU A 433 12.62 -26.49 -29.76
CA GLU A 433 11.23 -26.04 -29.85
C GLU A 433 10.90 -25.15 -28.63
N PRO A 434 10.33 -23.94 -28.84
CA PRO A 434 9.90 -23.12 -27.73
C PRO A 434 8.68 -23.77 -27.06
N MET A 435 8.86 -24.26 -25.83
CA MET A 435 7.72 -24.69 -25.00
C MET A 435 6.90 -23.45 -24.64
N LYS A 436 5.65 -23.41 -25.13
CA LYS A 436 4.69 -22.31 -24.94
C LYS A 436 4.03 -22.34 -23.58
#